data_AF-A0A947UDF3-F1
#
_entry.id   AF-A0A947UDF3-F1
#
_cell.length_a   1.000
_cell.length_b   1.000
_cell.length_c   1.000
_cell.angle_alpha   90.00
_cell.angle_beta   90.00
_cell.angle_gamma   90.00
#
_symmetry.space_group_name_H-M   'P 1'
#
loop_
_entity.id
_entity.type
_entity.pdbx_description
1 polymer ?
#
loop_
_entity_poly.entity_id
_entity_poly.type
_entity_poly.pdbx_seq_one_letter_code
_entity_poly.pdbx_strand_id
1 'polypeptide(L)'
;MPVNGASIGGGFTEGELKFASFWVRNKPTIRKAVRIAFIIVNVGLWGYVLWGILDAYAISYPRESRITADIAQDQVTMDALESNRPQNVRAANVLVLTGTDGRYDMAVDVENPNAQWWAEFTYRFNFSGEQTSMRNGFILPGSKTVLTELGFRPKGRGGATAQLVVDGIRWHRVDPAQVGASYKDYELERSNVAFENVTYQGGLIVGTKEVGRTSFDMKNRGSFGFWAYDVVVRLYRGSTIVGVNRIS
;
A
#
# COMPACT_ATOMS: atom_id res chain seq x y z
N MET A 1 -7.53 28.92 91.04
CA MET A 1 -8.81 29.02 91.77
C MET A 1 -9.83 28.15 91.05
N PRO A 2 -10.32 27.06 91.67
CA PRO A 2 -11.23 26.11 91.07
C PRO A 2 -12.68 26.55 91.29
N VAL A 3 -13.57 26.33 90.33
CA VAL A 3 -15.03 26.37 90.56
C VAL A 3 -15.57 24.98 90.33
N ASN A 4 -16.10 24.42 91.41
CA ASN A 4 -16.56 23.06 91.57
C ASN A 4 -17.79 22.79 90.69
N GLY A 5 -17.68 21.83 89.76
CA GLY A 5 -18.84 21.17 89.20
C GLY A 5 -19.47 20.29 90.27
N ALA A 6 -20.65 20.67 90.76
CA ALA A 6 -21.38 19.92 91.78
C ALA A 6 -21.80 18.56 91.21
N SER A 7 -21.11 17.48 91.62
CA SER A 7 -21.64 16.13 91.49
C SER A 7 -22.63 15.90 92.64
N ILE A 8 -23.92 15.81 92.33
CA ILE A 8 -24.93 15.38 93.29
C ILE A 8 -25.09 13.86 93.11
N GLY A 9 -24.78 13.11 94.16
CA GLY A 9 -25.06 11.69 94.40
C GLY A 9 -25.35 10.76 93.21
N GLY A 10 -24.41 9.86 92.91
CA GLY A 10 -24.68 8.58 92.27
C GLY A 10 -25.36 8.61 90.90
N GLY A 11 -24.64 9.07 89.86
CA GLY A 11 -24.98 8.80 88.47
C GLY A 11 -25.25 10.04 87.61
N PHE A 12 -24.37 10.24 86.63
CA PHE A 12 -24.44 11.19 85.51
C PHE A 12 -24.25 12.69 85.83
N THR A 13 -23.45 13.34 84.98
CA THR A 13 -23.16 14.77 84.99
C THR A 13 -24.36 15.58 84.48
N GLU A 14 -24.46 16.88 84.82
CA GLU A 14 -25.60 17.74 84.43
C GLU A 14 -25.82 17.79 82.90
N GLY A 15 -24.73 17.69 82.12
CA GLY A 15 -24.79 17.60 80.66
C GLY A 15 -25.37 16.27 80.16
N GLU A 16 -25.02 15.16 80.79
CA GLU A 16 -25.57 13.83 80.48
C GLU A 16 -27.05 13.73 80.83
N LEU A 17 -27.47 14.33 81.95
CA LEU A 17 -28.87 14.42 82.36
C LEU A 17 -29.70 15.28 81.39
N LYS A 18 -29.18 16.43 80.94
CA LYS A 18 -29.83 17.27 79.93
C LYS A 18 -29.97 16.52 78.60
N PHE A 19 -28.92 15.85 78.13
CA PHE A 19 -28.96 15.04 76.92
C PHE A 19 -29.93 13.86 77.03
N ALA A 20 -29.92 13.13 78.15
CA ALA A 20 -30.84 12.03 78.39
C ALA A 20 -32.30 12.49 78.43
N SER A 21 -32.60 13.61 79.12
CA SER A 21 -33.95 14.17 79.14
C SER A 21 -34.41 14.65 77.76
N PHE A 22 -33.52 15.29 76.98
CA PHE A 22 -33.78 15.73 75.62
C PHE A 22 -34.03 14.54 74.69
N TRP A 23 -33.21 13.49 74.80
CA TRP A 23 -33.33 12.26 74.01
C TRP A 23 -34.64 11.53 74.30
N VAL A 24 -35.02 11.36 75.56
CA VAL A 24 -36.28 10.70 75.95
C VAL A 24 -37.48 11.52 75.48
N ARG A 25 -37.47 12.84 75.67
CA ARG A 25 -38.55 13.74 75.28
C ARG A 25 -38.72 13.85 73.76
N ASN A 26 -37.62 13.85 73.01
CA ASN A 26 -37.64 14.01 71.54
C ASN A 26 -37.50 12.69 70.77
N LYS A 27 -37.39 11.54 71.47
CA LYS A 27 -37.31 10.19 70.87
C LYS A 27 -38.30 9.92 69.73
N PRO A 28 -39.61 10.26 69.85
CA PRO A 28 -40.54 10.04 68.75
C PRO A 28 -40.29 10.96 67.55
N THR A 29 -39.88 12.20 67.79
CA THR A 29 -39.57 13.20 66.74
C THR A 29 -38.30 12.82 65.98
N ILE A 30 -37.25 12.42 66.69
CA ILE A 30 -35.98 11.95 66.09
C ILE A 30 -36.23 10.71 65.22
N ARG A 31 -37.03 9.74 65.71
CA ARG A 31 -37.39 8.54 64.94
C ARG A 31 -38.18 8.85 63.66
N LYS A 32 -39.00 9.92 63.66
CA LYS A 32 -39.72 10.37 62.45
C LYS A 32 -38.76 11.08 61.48
N ALA A 33 -37.91 11.97 61.98
CA ALA A 33 -36.94 12.69 61.17
C ALA A 33 -35.95 11.75 60.47
N VAL A 34 -35.42 10.76 61.20
CA VAL A 34 -34.51 9.75 60.62
C VAL A 34 -35.21 8.95 59.52
N ARG A 35 -36.46 8.52 59.73
CA ARG A 35 -37.23 7.81 58.69
C ARG A 35 -37.43 8.66 57.43
N ILE A 36 -37.78 9.93 57.59
CA ILE A 36 -37.95 10.86 56.45
C ILE A 36 -36.62 11.07 55.72
N ALA A 37 -35.52 11.26 56.46
CA ALA A 37 -34.19 11.39 55.87
C ALA A 37 -33.80 10.16 55.03
N PHE A 38 -34.03 8.95 55.54
CA PHE A 38 -33.79 7.71 54.79
C PHE A 38 -34.65 7.59 53.53
N ILE A 39 -35.92 8.01 53.59
CA ILE A 39 -36.80 8.03 52.41
C ILE A 39 -36.25 8.98 51.35
N ILE A 40 -35.85 10.19 51.73
CA ILE A 40 -35.29 11.19 50.80
C ILE A 40 -34.01 10.66 50.13
N VAL A 41 -33.09 10.08 50.91
CA VAL A 41 -31.85 9.50 50.37
C VAL A 41 -32.17 8.35 49.41
N ASN A 42 -33.14 7.50 49.74
CA ASN A 42 -33.53 6.39 48.89
C ASN A 42 -34.13 6.88 47.56
N VAL A 43 -35.04 7.85 47.61
CA VAL A 43 -35.65 8.46 46.41
C VAL A 43 -34.59 9.14 45.54
N GLY A 44 -33.62 9.84 46.14
CA GLY A 44 -32.51 10.44 45.40
C GLY A 44 -31.62 9.42 44.69
N LEU A 45 -31.27 8.32 45.37
CA LEU A 45 -30.51 7.22 44.79
C LEU A 45 -31.25 6.57 43.62
N TRP A 46 -32.54 6.27 43.78
CA TRP A 46 -33.35 5.71 42.69
C TRP A 46 -33.50 6.68 41.52
N GLY A 47 -33.67 7.97 41.79
CA GLY A 47 -33.71 9.01 40.75
C GLY A 47 -32.40 9.06 39.93
N TYR A 48 -31.25 8.98 40.60
CA TYR A 48 -29.95 8.95 39.93
C TYR A 48 -29.77 7.69 39.06
N VAL A 49 -30.14 6.52 39.58
CA VAL A 49 -30.05 5.26 38.83
C VAL A 49 -30.97 5.29 37.60
N LEU A 50 -32.22 5.74 37.76
CA LEU A 50 -33.17 5.84 36.66
C LEU A 50 -32.71 6.84 35.60
N TRP A 51 -32.12 7.97 36.01
CA TRP A 51 -31.53 8.94 35.09
C TRP A 51 -30.36 8.34 34.30
N GLY A 52 -29.46 7.61 34.97
CA GLY A 52 -28.34 6.93 34.31
C GLY A 52 -28.79 5.88 33.29
N ILE A 53 -29.84 5.11 33.61
CA ILE A 53 -30.42 4.14 32.67
C ILE A 53 -31.03 4.86 31.46
N LEU A 54 -31.77 5.95 31.67
CA LEU A 54 -32.41 6.72 30.61
C LEU A 54 -31.37 7.34 29.65
N ASP A 55 -30.31 7.94 30.21
CA ASP A 55 -29.21 8.53 29.42
C ASP A 55 -28.44 7.47 28.61
N ALA A 56 -28.11 6.34 29.25
CA ALA A 56 -27.41 5.23 28.60
C ALA A 56 -28.23 4.62 27.45
N TYR A 57 -29.51 4.30 27.68
CA TYR A 57 -30.33 3.56 26.71
C TYR A 57 -31.06 4.44 25.69
N ALA A 58 -31.55 5.62 26.07
CA ALA A 58 -32.33 6.46 25.17
C ALA A 58 -31.48 7.45 24.37
N ILE A 59 -30.35 7.91 24.91
CA ILE A 59 -29.53 8.99 24.32
C ILE A 59 -28.22 8.44 23.72
N SER A 60 -27.53 7.52 24.42
CA SER A 60 -26.19 7.06 24.03
C SER A 60 -26.17 5.80 23.14
N TYR A 61 -27.11 4.87 23.33
CA TYR A 61 -27.21 3.62 22.56
C TYR A 61 -27.34 3.77 21.01
N PRO A 62 -27.99 4.81 20.46
CA PRO A 62 -28.04 5.03 19.01
C PRO A 62 -26.69 5.46 18.41
N ARG A 63 -25.72 5.88 19.23
CA ARG A 63 -24.40 6.33 18.78
C ARG A 63 -23.38 5.20 18.74
N GLU A 64 -23.44 4.26 19.68
CA GLU A 64 -22.51 3.13 19.78
C GLU A 64 -22.86 1.98 18.82
N SER A 65 -24.14 1.75 18.56
CA SER A 65 -24.59 0.75 17.57
C SER A 65 -24.21 1.12 16.13
N ARG A 66 -24.09 2.42 15.82
CA ARG A 66 -23.63 2.90 14.51
C ARG A 66 -22.16 2.61 14.28
N ILE A 67 -21.28 2.75 15.27
CA ILE A 67 -19.85 2.45 15.10
C ILE A 67 -19.63 0.95 14.83
N THR A 68 -20.39 0.08 15.49
CA THR A 68 -20.30 -1.37 15.25
C THR A 68 -20.89 -1.75 13.90
N ALA A 69 -21.99 -1.12 13.49
CA ALA A 69 -22.60 -1.30 12.17
C ALA A 69 -21.70 -0.75 11.06
N ASP A 70 -21.06 0.41 11.26
CA ASP A 70 -20.11 1.02 10.35
C ASP A 70 -18.89 0.11 10.22
N ILE A 71 -18.29 -0.40 11.31
CA ILE A 71 -17.16 -1.36 11.23
C ILE A 71 -17.58 -2.69 10.55
N ALA A 72 -18.82 -3.13 10.73
CA ALA A 72 -19.35 -4.30 10.03
C ALA A 72 -19.60 -4.04 8.53
N GLN A 73 -19.95 -2.80 8.15
CA GLN A 73 -20.04 -2.34 6.76
C GLN A 73 -18.67 -2.08 6.13
N ASP A 74 -17.72 -1.60 6.92
CA ASP A 74 -16.34 -1.29 6.58
C ASP A 74 -15.41 -2.49 6.78
N GLN A 75 -15.98 -3.71 6.89
CA GLN A 75 -15.33 -4.92 6.42
C GLN A 75 -15.06 -4.73 4.93
N VAL A 76 -14.02 -3.95 4.61
CA VAL A 76 -13.32 -3.98 3.33
C VAL A 76 -13.15 -5.46 3.05
N THR A 77 -13.98 -5.95 2.16
CA THR A 77 -14.24 -7.37 1.98
C THR A 77 -12.88 -8.01 1.73
N MET A 78 -12.56 -9.14 2.35
CA MET A 78 -11.30 -9.84 2.02
C MET A 78 -11.19 -10.02 0.50
N ASP A 79 -12.33 -10.19 -0.18
CA ASP A 79 -12.48 -10.17 -1.64
C ASP A 79 -11.99 -8.89 -2.33
N ALA A 80 -12.22 -7.70 -1.73
CA ALA A 80 -11.74 -6.43 -2.25
C ALA A 80 -10.21 -6.27 -2.07
N LEU A 81 -9.65 -6.86 -1.01
CA LEU A 81 -8.19 -6.93 -0.81
C LEU A 81 -7.57 -7.95 -1.78
N GLU A 82 -8.20 -9.09 -1.99
CA GLU A 82 -7.75 -10.11 -2.95
C GLU A 82 -7.85 -9.62 -4.40
N SER A 83 -8.93 -8.92 -4.76
CA SER A 83 -9.10 -8.33 -6.09
C SER A 83 -8.07 -7.25 -6.40
N ASN A 84 -7.44 -6.64 -5.38
CA ASN A 84 -6.42 -5.61 -5.55
C ASN A 84 -4.99 -6.17 -5.61
N ARG A 85 -4.80 -7.49 -5.52
CA ARG A 85 -3.47 -8.11 -5.63
C ARG A 85 -2.92 -7.97 -7.06
N PRO A 86 -1.60 -7.76 -7.21
CA PRO A 86 -0.99 -7.71 -8.53
C PRO A 86 -1.09 -9.09 -9.22
N GLN A 87 -1.54 -9.07 -10.46
CA GLN A 87 -1.54 -10.20 -11.38
C GLN A 87 -0.12 -10.48 -11.90
N ASN A 88 0.14 -11.72 -12.26
CA ASN A 88 1.43 -12.13 -12.82
C ASN A 88 1.73 -11.40 -14.13
N VAL A 89 3.00 -10.99 -14.27
CA VAL A 89 3.54 -10.43 -15.50
C VAL A 89 3.51 -11.50 -16.61
N ARG A 90 3.16 -11.10 -17.83
CA ARG A 90 3.14 -11.98 -19.00
C ARG A 90 4.44 -11.81 -19.79
N ALA A 91 5.13 -12.89 -20.08
CA ALA A 91 6.32 -12.88 -20.92
C ALA A 91 6.05 -13.66 -22.22
N ALA A 92 6.49 -13.10 -23.35
CA ALA A 92 6.49 -13.79 -24.63
C ALA A 92 7.65 -14.81 -24.69
N ASN A 93 7.70 -15.57 -25.79
CA ASN A 93 8.85 -16.41 -26.08
C ASN A 93 10.10 -15.55 -26.31
N VAL A 94 11.25 -16.03 -25.83
CA VAL A 94 12.53 -15.35 -26.07
C VAL A 94 12.90 -15.48 -27.54
N LEU A 95 13.10 -14.35 -28.20
CA LEU A 95 13.69 -14.27 -29.51
C LEU A 95 15.20 -14.39 -29.39
N VAL A 96 15.79 -15.34 -30.12
CA VAL A 96 17.23 -15.53 -30.22
C VAL A 96 17.67 -15.19 -31.63
N LEU A 97 18.58 -14.23 -31.76
CA LEU A 97 19.17 -13.81 -33.02
C LEU A 97 20.65 -14.15 -33.03
N THR A 98 21.13 -14.69 -34.14
CA THR A 98 22.56 -14.97 -34.31
C THR A 98 23.25 -13.71 -34.82
N GLY A 99 24.20 -13.20 -34.04
CA GLY A 99 25.05 -12.08 -34.39
C GLY A 99 26.32 -12.53 -35.12
N THR A 100 27.32 -11.63 -35.15
CA THR A 100 28.63 -11.93 -35.73
C THR A 100 29.56 -12.62 -34.73
N ASP A 101 30.55 -13.35 -35.25
CA ASP A 101 31.62 -13.97 -34.45
C ASP A 101 31.13 -14.97 -33.37
N GLY A 102 29.98 -15.62 -33.60
CA GLY A 102 29.39 -16.60 -32.68
C GLY A 102 28.71 -16.00 -31.45
N ARG A 103 28.30 -14.72 -31.54
CA ARG A 103 27.51 -14.04 -30.51
C ARG A 103 26.02 -14.17 -30.79
N TYR A 104 25.21 -14.05 -29.74
CA TYR A 104 23.76 -14.10 -29.82
C TYR A 104 23.15 -12.88 -29.14
N ASP A 105 22.09 -12.36 -29.75
CA ASP A 105 21.25 -11.33 -29.18
C ASP A 105 19.93 -11.97 -28.75
N MET A 106 19.49 -11.65 -27.54
CA MET A 106 18.27 -12.16 -26.95
C MET A 106 17.34 -11.00 -26.64
N ALA A 107 16.06 -11.17 -26.97
CA ALA A 107 15.03 -10.19 -26.67
C ALA A 107 13.74 -10.89 -26.25
N VAL A 108 13.03 -10.33 -25.29
CA VAL A 108 11.73 -10.82 -24.87
C VAL A 108 10.81 -9.66 -24.52
N ASP A 109 9.59 -9.76 -25.03
CA ASP A 109 8.51 -8.84 -24.70
C ASP A 109 7.89 -9.25 -23.37
N VAL A 110 7.74 -8.29 -22.46
CA VAL A 110 7.17 -8.48 -21.13
C VAL A 110 6.06 -7.46 -20.92
N GLU A 111 4.90 -7.90 -20.44
CA GLU A 111 3.69 -7.11 -20.28
C GLU A 111 3.18 -7.16 -18.83
N ASN A 112 2.93 -5.99 -18.26
CA ASN A 112 2.32 -5.87 -16.95
C ASN A 112 0.83 -5.54 -17.09
N PRO A 113 -0.07 -6.50 -16.80
CA PRO A 113 -1.51 -6.27 -16.94
C PRO A 113 -2.09 -5.38 -15.83
N ASN A 114 -1.31 -5.03 -14.81
CA ASN A 114 -1.80 -4.30 -13.65
C ASN A 114 -1.81 -2.79 -13.90
N ALA A 115 -2.98 -2.16 -13.75
CA ALA A 115 -3.12 -0.71 -13.95
C ALA A 115 -2.60 0.15 -12.78
N GLN A 116 -2.51 -0.43 -11.57
CA GLN A 116 -2.13 0.29 -10.35
C GLN A 116 -0.82 -0.21 -9.73
N TRP A 117 -0.15 -1.17 -10.36
CA TRP A 117 1.04 -1.80 -9.82
C TRP A 117 2.16 -1.76 -10.83
N TRP A 118 3.34 -1.34 -10.39
CA TRP A 118 4.58 -1.49 -11.12
C TRP A 118 5.49 -2.46 -10.38
N ALA A 119 6.46 -3.03 -11.09
CA ALA A 119 7.37 -3.98 -10.48
C ALA A 119 8.83 -3.69 -10.83
N GLU A 120 9.70 -3.92 -9.87
CA GLU A 120 11.14 -4.07 -10.08
C GLU A 120 11.51 -5.54 -9.97
N PHE A 121 12.50 -5.95 -10.74
CA PHE A 121 13.00 -7.31 -10.71
C PHE A 121 14.42 -7.37 -11.22
N THR A 122 15.09 -8.48 -10.92
CA THR A 122 16.33 -8.87 -11.57
C THR A 122 16.03 -9.92 -12.61
N TYR A 123 16.73 -9.89 -13.74
CA TYR A 123 16.55 -10.88 -14.79
C TYR A 123 17.88 -11.29 -15.40
N ARG A 124 17.88 -12.48 -15.98
CA ARG A 124 18.95 -13.04 -16.80
C ARG A 124 18.35 -13.96 -17.84
N PHE A 125 19.07 -14.23 -18.90
CA PHE A 125 18.69 -15.27 -19.85
C PHE A 125 19.46 -16.55 -19.54
N ASN A 126 18.77 -17.68 -19.66
CA ASN A 126 19.38 -18.99 -19.69
C ASN A 126 19.45 -19.44 -21.15
N PHE A 127 20.64 -19.39 -21.73
CA PHE A 127 20.93 -19.82 -23.10
C PHE A 127 21.51 -21.23 -23.06
N SER A 128 20.69 -22.23 -23.42
CA SER A 128 21.10 -23.64 -23.50
C SER A 128 21.87 -24.15 -22.26
N GLY A 129 21.44 -23.74 -21.07
CA GLY A 129 22.04 -24.12 -19.79
C GLY A 129 23.09 -23.14 -19.25
N GLU A 130 23.54 -22.17 -20.06
CA GLU A 130 24.45 -21.11 -19.62
C GLU A 130 23.68 -19.84 -19.28
N GLN A 131 23.97 -19.26 -18.13
CA GLN A 131 23.30 -18.04 -17.66
C GLN A 131 24.08 -16.79 -18.06
N THR A 132 23.34 -15.77 -18.49
CA THR A 132 23.89 -14.44 -18.76
C THR A 132 24.10 -13.68 -17.44
N SER A 133 24.77 -12.53 -17.54
CA SER A 133 24.88 -11.59 -16.41
C SER A 133 23.50 -11.17 -15.92
N MET A 134 23.39 -11.00 -14.61
CA MET A 134 22.16 -10.49 -13.98
C MET A 134 22.01 -9.00 -14.31
N ARG A 135 20.82 -8.59 -14.72
CA ARG A 135 20.44 -7.21 -15.03
C ARG A 135 19.24 -6.79 -14.20
N ASN A 136 19.15 -5.51 -13.90
CA ASN A 136 17.98 -4.93 -13.27
C ASN A 136 16.97 -4.55 -14.34
N GLY A 137 15.69 -4.78 -14.06
CA GLY A 137 14.57 -4.41 -14.90
C GLY A 137 13.43 -3.85 -14.06
N PHE A 138 12.59 -3.06 -14.71
CA PHE A 138 11.32 -2.62 -14.14
C PHE A 138 10.25 -2.68 -15.22
N ILE A 139 9.00 -2.78 -14.79
CA ILE A 139 7.84 -2.71 -15.69
C ILE A 139 6.77 -1.83 -15.08
N LEU A 140 6.33 -0.85 -15.87
CA LEU A 140 5.35 0.15 -15.46
C LEU A 140 3.93 -0.44 -15.51
N PRO A 141 2.95 0.17 -14.83
CA PRO A 141 1.56 -0.28 -14.84
C PRO A 141 0.98 -0.24 -16.25
N GLY A 142 0.28 -1.32 -16.65
CA GLY A 142 -0.41 -1.42 -17.94
C GLY A 142 0.52 -1.34 -19.18
N SER A 143 1.83 -1.44 -18.99
CA SER A 143 2.81 -1.22 -20.06
C SER A 143 3.47 -2.51 -20.53
N LYS A 144 4.06 -2.41 -21.72
CA LYS A 144 4.85 -3.47 -22.35
C LYS A 144 6.29 -2.98 -22.51
N THR A 145 7.24 -3.75 -21.99
CA THR A 145 8.67 -3.46 -22.09
C THR A 145 9.41 -4.59 -22.80
N VAL A 146 10.61 -4.30 -23.30
CA VAL A 146 11.48 -5.28 -23.94
C VAL A 146 12.71 -5.47 -23.08
N LEU A 147 12.95 -6.70 -22.64
CA LEU A 147 14.19 -7.06 -21.96
C LEU A 147 15.16 -7.63 -22.98
N THR A 148 16.43 -7.23 -22.91
CA THR A 148 17.45 -7.61 -23.89
C THR A 148 18.77 -8.01 -23.24
N GLU A 149 19.45 -8.94 -23.89
CA GLU A 149 20.86 -9.25 -23.66
C GLU A 149 21.53 -9.31 -25.03
N LEU A 150 22.52 -8.45 -25.27
CA LEU A 150 23.12 -8.27 -26.58
C LEU A 150 24.57 -8.75 -26.58
N GLY A 151 24.98 -9.42 -27.65
CA GLY A 151 26.36 -9.84 -27.88
C GLY A 151 26.85 -10.98 -26.99
N PHE A 152 25.94 -11.78 -26.42
CA PHE A 152 26.26 -12.89 -25.54
C PHE A 152 27.04 -13.97 -26.30
N ARG A 153 28.19 -14.42 -25.75
CA ARG A 153 29.04 -15.44 -26.37
C ARG A 153 29.01 -16.71 -25.51
N PRO A 154 28.24 -17.73 -25.90
CA PRO A 154 28.18 -18.97 -25.13
C PRO A 154 29.53 -19.71 -25.18
N LYS A 155 29.88 -20.38 -24.08
CA LYS A 155 31.07 -21.24 -23.99
C LYS A 155 30.85 -22.57 -24.71
N GLY A 156 29.62 -23.08 -24.69
CA GLY A 156 29.23 -24.34 -25.34
C GLY A 156 28.68 -24.14 -26.75
N ARG A 157 28.91 -25.13 -27.64
CA ARG A 157 28.27 -25.22 -28.97
C ARG A 157 26.92 -25.96 -28.90
N GLY A 158 26.05 -25.55 -27.96
CA GLY A 158 24.70 -26.11 -27.80
C GLY A 158 23.71 -25.53 -28.82
N GLY A 159 22.44 -25.97 -28.74
CA GLY A 159 21.35 -25.40 -29.54
C GLY A 159 21.10 -23.91 -29.26
N ALA A 160 20.27 -23.25 -30.07
CA ALA A 160 19.93 -21.83 -29.94
C ALA A 160 18.60 -21.63 -29.20
N THR A 161 18.48 -22.18 -27.98
CA THR A 161 17.29 -22.02 -27.14
C THR A 161 17.59 -21.14 -25.94
N ALA A 162 16.77 -20.12 -25.71
CA ALA A 162 16.89 -19.22 -24.57
C ALA A 162 15.58 -19.16 -23.77
N GLN A 163 15.72 -18.97 -22.46
CA GLN A 163 14.61 -18.76 -21.54
C GLN A 163 14.89 -17.54 -20.67
N LEU A 164 13.86 -16.76 -20.39
CA LEU A 164 13.95 -15.66 -19.42
C LEU A 164 13.85 -16.24 -18.01
N VAL A 165 14.81 -15.89 -17.15
CA VAL A 165 14.79 -16.19 -15.72
C VAL A 165 14.65 -14.86 -14.99
N VAL A 166 13.56 -14.72 -14.22
CA VAL A 166 13.26 -13.52 -13.43
C VAL A 166 13.35 -13.88 -11.96
N ASP A 167 14.10 -13.09 -11.21
CA ASP A 167 14.36 -13.28 -9.80
C ASP A 167 13.96 -12.01 -9.02
N GLY A 168 13.34 -12.19 -7.84
CA GLY A 168 13.09 -11.10 -6.89
C GLY A 168 12.11 -10.03 -7.36
N ILE A 169 10.94 -10.41 -7.88
CA ILE A 169 9.89 -9.45 -8.27
C ILE A 169 9.36 -8.72 -7.02
N ARG A 170 9.49 -7.40 -7.01
CA ARG A 170 8.97 -6.51 -5.97
C ARG A 170 7.89 -5.63 -6.56
N TRP A 171 6.68 -5.76 -6.04
CA TRP A 171 5.52 -5.00 -6.48
C TRP A 171 5.36 -3.72 -5.67
N HIS A 172 5.05 -2.64 -6.38
CA HIS A 172 4.85 -1.31 -5.82
C HIS A 172 3.52 -0.77 -6.32
N ARG A 173 2.65 -0.37 -5.37
CA ARG A 173 1.38 0.26 -5.70
C ARG A 173 1.61 1.72 -6.05
N VAL A 174 1.01 2.17 -7.15
CA VAL A 174 0.97 3.59 -7.51
C VAL A 174 -0.05 4.29 -6.63
N ASP A 175 0.35 5.39 -6.00
CA ASP A 175 -0.55 6.26 -5.26
C ASP A 175 -1.38 7.13 -6.24
N PRO A 176 -2.72 6.97 -6.31
CA PRO A 176 -3.57 7.77 -7.18
C PRO A 176 -3.43 9.29 -6.96
N ALA A 177 -3.13 9.73 -5.73
CA ALA A 177 -2.96 11.14 -5.42
C ALA A 177 -1.72 11.75 -6.09
N GLN A 178 -0.67 10.94 -6.30
CA GLN A 178 0.56 11.39 -6.97
C GLN A 178 0.44 11.43 -8.49
N VAL A 179 -0.51 10.69 -9.06
CA VAL A 179 -0.65 10.53 -10.53
C VAL A 179 -1.94 11.13 -11.09
N GLY A 180 -2.64 11.97 -10.32
CA GLY A 180 -3.88 12.60 -10.79
C GLY A 180 -4.99 11.59 -11.12
N ALA A 181 -5.12 10.54 -10.30
CA ALA A 181 -6.05 9.41 -10.41
C ALA A 181 -5.79 8.40 -11.54
N SER A 182 -5.13 8.78 -12.64
CA SER A 182 -4.86 7.90 -13.79
C SER A 182 -3.38 7.85 -14.12
N TYR A 183 -2.74 6.72 -13.83
CA TYR A 183 -1.32 6.51 -14.19
C TYR A 183 -1.10 6.63 -15.70
N LYS A 184 -2.03 6.15 -16.52
CA LYS A 184 -1.91 6.19 -17.98
C LYS A 184 -1.85 7.64 -18.50
N ASP A 185 -2.68 8.51 -17.97
CA ASP A 185 -2.69 9.93 -18.38
C ASP A 185 -1.43 10.64 -17.87
N TYR A 186 -1.01 10.31 -16.64
CA TYR A 186 0.25 10.78 -16.07
C TYR A 186 1.48 10.39 -16.89
N GLU A 187 1.52 9.15 -17.38
CA GLU A 187 2.58 8.63 -18.25
C GLU A 187 2.56 9.33 -19.61
N LEU A 188 1.39 9.48 -20.24
CA LEU A 188 1.26 10.13 -21.54
C LEU A 188 1.73 11.60 -21.53
N GLU A 189 1.48 12.33 -20.44
CA GLU A 189 1.94 13.70 -20.26
C GLU A 189 3.48 13.79 -20.13
N ARG A 190 4.09 12.83 -19.42
CA ARG A 190 5.53 12.85 -19.07
C ARG A 190 6.42 12.15 -20.07
N SER A 191 5.92 11.12 -20.76
CA SER A 191 6.65 10.26 -21.69
C SER A 191 6.27 10.52 -23.15
N ASN A 192 6.03 11.79 -23.51
CA ASN A 192 5.68 12.18 -24.87
C ASN A 192 6.93 12.35 -25.75
N VAL A 193 7.53 11.22 -26.15
CA VAL A 193 8.69 11.19 -27.06
C VAL A 193 8.25 10.73 -28.44
N ALA A 194 8.63 11.49 -29.46
CA ALA A 194 8.39 11.17 -30.86
C ALA A 194 9.69 10.81 -31.57
N PHE A 195 9.62 9.80 -32.44
CA PHE A 195 10.70 9.43 -33.35
C PHE A 195 10.34 9.89 -34.76
N GLU A 196 11.17 10.75 -35.34
CA GLU A 196 10.98 11.34 -36.68
C GLU A 196 12.13 10.92 -37.59
N ASN A 197 11.94 11.08 -38.91
CA ASN A 197 12.98 10.82 -39.93
C ASN A 197 13.66 9.44 -39.82
N VAL A 198 12.89 8.41 -39.44
CA VAL A 198 13.40 7.04 -39.29
C VAL A 198 13.79 6.50 -40.66
N THR A 199 15.08 6.24 -40.85
CA THR A 199 15.67 5.70 -42.09
C THR A 199 16.56 4.52 -41.79
N TYR A 200 16.57 3.54 -42.70
CA TYR A 200 17.46 2.39 -42.65
C TYR A 200 18.29 2.32 -43.93
N GLN A 201 19.60 2.18 -43.77
CA GLN A 201 20.56 1.98 -44.85
C GLN A 201 21.27 0.65 -44.63
N GLY A 202 20.96 -0.34 -45.46
CA GLY A 202 21.71 -1.59 -45.51
C GLY A 202 22.97 -1.45 -46.38
N GLY A 203 23.86 -2.44 -46.34
CA GLY A 203 24.98 -2.51 -47.29
C GLY A 203 26.13 -1.54 -47.03
N LEU A 204 26.19 -0.92 -45.86
CA LEU A 204 27.28 -0.01 -45.52
C LEU A 204 28.52 -0.83 -45.20
N ILE A 205 29.62 -0.59 -45.93
CA ILE A 205 30.90 -1.22 -45.62
C ILE A 205 31.61 -0.38 -44.57
N VAL A 206 31.78 -0.94 -43.37
CA VAL A 206 32.59 -0.36 -42.30
C VAL A 206 33.78 -1.28 -42.04
N GLY A 207 34.96 -0.87 -42.52
CA GLY A 207 36.13 -1.73 -42.55
C GLY A 207 35.94 -2.88 -43.55
N THR A 208 35.96 -4.12 -43.06
CA THR A 208 35.73 -5.34 -43.86
C THR A 208 34.33 -5.94 -43.68
N LYS A 209 33.47 -5.30 -42.86
CA LYS A 209 32.14 -5.83 -42.51
C LYS A 209 31.05 -4.99 -43.17
N GLU A 210 30.07 -5.66 -43.77
CA GLU A 210 28.82 -5.05 -44.20
C GLU A 210 27.89 -4.88 -42.98
N VAL A 211 27.42 -3.66 -42.75
CA VAL A 211 26.57 -3.31 -41.61
C VAL A 211 25.34 -2.55 -42.09
N GLY A 212 24.25 -2.67 -41.32
CA GLY A 212 23.09 -1.80 -41.45
C GLY A 212 23.22 -0.60 -40.52
N ARG A 213 22.77 0.57 -40.96
CA ARG A 213 22.62 1.77 -40.13
C ARG A 213 21.17 2.19 -40.08
N THR A 214 20.67 2.41 -38.87
CA THR A 214 19.39 3.08 -38.63
C THR A 214 19.67 4.48 -38.12
N SER A 215 19.03 5.49 -38.72
CA SER A 215 19.09 6.88 -38.29
C SER A 215 17.68 7.37 -38.00
N PHE A 216 17.51 8.14 -36.92
CA PHE A 216 16.24 8.74 -36.53
C PHE A 216 16.49 9.97 -35.65
N ASP A 217 15.52 10.88 -35.63
CA ASP A 217 15.51 12.02 -34.71
C ASP A 217 14.59 11.69 -33.54
N MET A 218 15.09 11.86 -32.31
CA MET A 218 14.29 11.70 -31.09
C MET A 218 13.92 13.09 -30.56
N LYS A 219 12.62 13.39 -30.50
CA LYS A 219 12.09 14.66 -29.98
C LYS A 219 11.23 14.43 -28.75
N ASN A 220 11.65 15.01 -27.62
CA ASN A 220 10.78 15.13 -26.46
C ASN A 220 9.77 16.26 -26.70
N ARG A 221 8.49 15.89 -26.82
CA ARG A 221 7.37 16.83 -27.00
C ARG A 221 6.69 17.17 -25.66
N GLY A 222 7.12 16.54 -24.57
CA GLY A 222 6.65 16.84 -23.22
C GLY A 222 7.34 18.06 -22.61
N SER A 223 6.78 18.55 -21.51
CA SER A 223 7.35 19.61 -20.68
C SER A 223 8.39 19.09 -19.66
N PHE A 224 8.58 17.77 -19.58
CA PHE A 224 9.43 17.11 -18.59
C PHE A 224 10.71 16.59 -19.23
N GLY A 225 11.87 16.87 -18.62
CA GLY A 225 13.16 16.36 -19.05
C GLY A 225 13.45 14.94 -18.52
N PHE A 226 14.34 14.22 -19.21
CA PHE A 226 14.81 12.88 -18.81
C PHE A 226 16.30 12.90 -18.48
N TRP A 227 16.70 12.20 -17.43
CA TRP A 227 18.12 12.01 -17.08
C TRP A 227 18.80 10.99 -18.00
N ALA A 228 18.07 9.93 -18.37
CA ALA A 228 18.49 8.89 -19.30
C ALA A 228 17.26 8.37 -20.04
N TYR A 229 17.44 7.97 -21.31
CA TYR A 229 16.36 7.42 -22.12
C TYR A 229 16.88 6.23 -22.94
N ASP A 230 16.49 5.03 -22.52
CA ASP A 230 16.85 3.79 -23.20
C ASP A 230 15.95 3.55 -24.41
N VAL A 231 16.55 3.36 -25.58
CA VAL A 231 15.86 3.03 -26.83
C VAL A 231 16.22 1.62 -27.27
N VAL A 232 15.21 0.76 -27.42
CA VAL A 232 15.37 -0.56 -28.03
C VAL A 232 14.92 -0.49 -29.49
N VAL A 233 15.86 -0.69 -30.41
CA VAL A 233 15.62 -0.69 -31.86
C VAL A 233 15.40 -2.12 -32.32
N ARG A 234 14.29 -2.37 -33.02
CA ARG A 234 13.96 -3.67 -33.63
C ARG A 234 13.93 -3.54 -35.14
N LEU A 235 14.73 -4.35 -35.82
CA LEU A 235 14.76 -4.43 -37.28
C LEU A 235 13.82 -5.54 -37.75
N TYR A 236 12.87 -5.18 -38.60
CA TYR A 236 11.90 -6.10 -39.18
C TYR A 236 12.26 -6.44 -40.63
N ARG A 237 12.08 -7.71 -40.98
CA ARG A 237 12.02 -8.19 -42.36
C ARG A 237 10.63 -8.81 -42.56
N GLY A 238 9.74 -8.06 -43.22
CA GLY A 238 8.31 -8.38 -43.22
C GLY A 238 7.75 -8.30 -41.80
N SER A 239 7.15 -9.39 -41.30
CA SER A 239 6.63 -9.51 -39.92
C SER A 239 7.64 -10.10 -38.92
N THR A 240 8.83 -10.52 -39.38
CA THR A 240 9.82 -11.19 -38.53
C THR A 240 10.88 -10.22 -38.05
N ILE A 241 11.22 -10.27 -36.77
CA ILE A 241 12.34 -9.50 -36.21
C ILE A 241 13.65 -10.22 -36.58
N VAL A 242 14.56 -9.50 -37.22
CA VAL A 242 15.86 -10.01 -37.69
C VAL A 242 17.07 -9.35 -37.04
N GLY A 243 16.83 -8.30 -36.25
CA GLY A 243 17.87 -7.58 -35.52
C GLY A 243 17.28 -6.85 -34.32
N VAL A 244 18.03 -6.80 -33.22
CA VAL A 244 17.69 -6.01 -32.04
C VAL A 244 18.94 -5.26 -31.60
N ASN A 245 18.79 -4.00 -31.23
CA ASN A 245 19.86 -3.21 -30.65
C ASN A 245 19.31 -2.33 -29.51
N ARG A 246 20.19 -1.87 -28.62
CA ARG A 246 19.85 -0.95 -27.53
C ARG A 246 20.79 0.25 -27.58
N ILE A 247 20.21 1.43 -27.45
CA ILE A 247 20.91 2.71 -27.33
C ILE A 247 20.54 3.26 -25.96
N SER A 248 21.54 3.65 -25.18
CA SER A 248 21.42 4.15 -23.81
C SER A 248 22.22 5.43 -23.64
#